data_AF-A0A815RNV7-F1
#
_entry.id   AF-A0A815RNV7-F1
#
_cell.length_a   1.000
_cell.length_b   1.000
_cell.length_c   1.000
_cell.angle_alpha   90.00
_cell.angle_beta   90.00
_cell.angle_gamma   90.00
#
_symmetry.space_group_name_H-M   'P 1'
#
loop_
_entity.id
_entity.type
_entity.pdbx_description
1 polymer ?
#
loop_
_entity_poly.entity_id
_entity_poly.type
_entity_poly.pdbx_seq_one_letter_code
_entity_poly.pdbx_strand_id
1 'polypeptide(L)'
;MIFQFKTERIYIVKQILDSSPNLSHIEIAWNDFRHCSQKYSNLQHVHLLLDRLCRQAKEPFNIDRLNELAPNLCCLEISGAYLMFNENLVQFIFKIIHRFGQLVYLTLNKDDLYKSKDDKKILFKKRLIEIDNGRLFHSNDIQI
;
A
#
# COMPACT_ATOMS: atom_id res chain seq x y z
N MET A 1 -22.40 -18.80 -9.06
CA MET A 1 -22.58 -17.33 -9.11
C MET A 1 -21.43 -16.53 -8.49
N ILE A 2 -20.85 -16.90 -7.33
CA ILE A 2 -19.78 -16.12 -6.67
C ILE A 2 -18.50 -15.97 -7.54
N PHE A 3 -18.14 -16.98 -8.32
CA PHE A 3 -16.94 -16.94 -9.19
C PHE A 3 -17.04 -15.93 -10.34
N GLN A 4 -18.23 -15.71 -10.90
CA GLN A 4 -18.44 -14.79 -12.02
C GLN A 4 -18.17 -13.33 -11.61
N PHE A 5 -18.70 -12.91 -10.45
CA PHE A 5 -18.52 -11.55 -9.92
C PHE A 5 -17.09 -11.20 -9.53
N LYS A 6 -16.25 -12.20 -9.17
CA LYS A 6 -14.83 -11.96 -8.88
C LYS A 6 -14.06 -11.66 -10.16
N THR A 7 -14.34 -12.42 -11.21
CA THR A 7 -13.71 -12.23 -12.53
C THR A 7 -14.11 -10.90 -13.17
N GLU A 8 -15.36 -10.46 -13.01
CA GLU A 8 -15.83 -9.16 -13.51
C GLU A 8 -15.15 -7.97 -12.82
N ARG A 9 -14.98 -8.01 -11.49
CA ARG A 9 -14.29 -6.93 -10.75
C ARG A 9 -12.83 -6.79 -11.17
N ILE A 10 -12.11 -7.91 -11.25
CA ILE A 10 -10.72 -7.92 -11.74
C ILE A 10 -10.65 -7.37 -13.16
N TYR A 11 -11.60 -7.75 -14.02
CA TYR A 11 -11.67 -7.25 -15.39
C TYR A 11 -11.89 -5.73 -15.44
N ILE A 12 -12.83 -5.19 -14.66
CA ILE A 12 -13.11 -3.75 -14.59
C ILE A 12 -11.89 -2.98 -14.09
N VAL A 13 -11.23 -3.45 -13.02
CA VAL A 13 -10.00 -2.86 -12.50
C VAL A 13 -8.92 -2.78 -13.59
N LYS A 14 -8.71 -3.89 -14.32
CA LYS A 14 -7.76 -3.93 -15.43
C LYS A 14 -8.10 -2.89 -16.48
N GLN A 15 -9.37 -2.82 -16.90
CA GLN A 15 -9.81 -1.84 -17.90
C GLN A 15 -9.54 -0.41 -17.44
N ILE A 16 -9.88 -0.06 -16.19
CA ILE A 16 -9.63 1.28 -15.65
C ILE A 16 -8.14 1.62 -15.68
N LEU A 17 -7.29 0.71 -15.20
CA LEU A 17 -5.84 0.94 -15.14
C LEU A 17 -5.21 1.02 -16.54
N ASP A 18 -5.60 0.11 -17.44
CA ASP A 18 -5.08 0.04 -18.80
C ASP A 18 -5.56 1.23 -19.66
N SER A 19 -6.77 1.74 -19.42
CA SER A 19 -7.34 2.89 -20.15
C SER A 19 -6.98 4.25 -19.56
N SER A 20 -6.30 4.29 -18.41
CA SER A 20 -5.98 5.53 -17.69
C SER A 20 -4.47 5.76 -17.57
N PRO A 21 -3.78 6.06 -18.68
CA PRO A 21 -2.32 6.19 -18.68
C PRO A 21 -1.81 7.32 -17.77
N ASN A 22 -2.62 8.32 -17.44
CA ASN A 22 -2.23 9.42 -16.55
C ASN A 22 -2.64 9.19 -15.08
N LEU A 23 -3.21 8.02 -14.75
CA LEU A 23 -3.62 7.73 -13.39
C LEU A 23 -2.38 7.57 -12.51
N SER A 24 -2.20 8.50 -11.57
CA SER A 24 -1.10 8.49 -10.61
C SER A 24 -1.52 8.09 -9.20
N HIS A 25 -2.82 8.17 -8.90
CA HIS A 25 -3.39 7.83 -7.60
C HIS A 25 -4.57 6.86 -7.76
N ILE A 26 -4.60 5.79 -6.97
CA ILE A 26 -5.74 4.88 -6.90
C ILE A 26 -5.96 4.33 -5.48
N GLU A 27 -7.24 4.21 -5.10
CA GLU A 27 -7.69 3.37 -3.99
C GLU A 27 -8.28 2.07 -4.55
N ILE A 28 -7.78 0.92 -4.09
CA ILE A 28 -8.13 -0.38 -4.67
C ILE A 28 -8.01 -1.54 -3.68
N ALA A 29 -8.90 -2.52 -3.79
CA ALA A 29 -8.77 -3.77 -3.07
C ALA A 29 -7.54 -4.57 -3.56
N TRP A 30 -6.67 -4.99 -2.64
CA TRP A 30 -5.46 -5.75 -2.98
C TRP A 30 -5.79 -7.03 -3.78
N ASN A 31 -6.90 -7.70 -3.43
CA ASN A 31 -7.30 -8.92 -4.10
C ASN A 31 -7.70 -8.74 -5.55
N ASP A 32 -8.19 -7.57 -5.93
CA ASP A 32 -8.48 -7.29 -7.34
C ASP A 32 -7.19 -6.85 -8.04
N PHE A 33 -6.40 -6.00 -7.38
CA PHE A 33 -5.18 -5.43 -7.95
C PHE A 33 -4.09 -6.47 -8.24
N ARG A 34 -3.85 -7.43 -7.33
CA ARG A 34 -2.81 -8.46 -7.47
C ARG A 34 -2.93 -9.33 -8.73
N HIS A 35 -4.15 -9.45 -9.27
CA HIS A 35 -4.44 -10.25 -10.47
C HIS A 35 -4.27 -9.46 -11.78
N CYS A 36 -3.94 -8.17 -11.69
CA CYS A 36 -3.47 -7.40 -12.83
C CYS A 36 -2.15 -8.00 -13.34
N SER A 37 -1.92 -8.00 -14.65
CA SER A 37 -0.72 -8.60 -15.25
C SER A 37 0.26 -7.57 -15.78
N GLN A 38 -0.18 -6.33 -15.95
CA GLN A 38 0.64 -5.24 -16.47
C GLN A 38 1.31 -4.44 -15.35
N LYS A 39 2.35 -3.72 -15.72
CA LYS A 39 3.10 -2.81 -14.87
C LYS A 39 2.57 -1.40 -15.08
N TYR A 40 2.07 -0.79 -14.01
CA TYR A 40 1.47 0.54 -13.98
C TYR A 40 2.46 1.55 -13.41
N SER A 41 3.51 1.85 -14.18
CA SER A 41 4.62 2.73 -13.77
C SER A 41 4.21 4.18 -13.46
N ASN A 42 3.01 4.60 -13.87
CA ASN A 42 2.49 5.94 -13.60
C ASN A 42 1.85 6.05 -12.22
N LEU A 43 1.49 4.92 -11.58
CA LEU A 43 0.98 4.90 -10.21
C LEU A 43 2.10 5.30 -9.23
N GLN A 44 1.88 6.40 -8.54
CA GLN A 44 2.76 6.96 -7.53
C GLN A 44 2.12 6.92 -6.13
N HIS A 45 0.79 6.93 -6.05
CA HIS A 45 0.04 6.80 -4.82
C HIS A 45 -0.94 5.64 -4.93
N VAL A 46 -0.80 4.65 -4.05
CA VAL A 46 -1.72 3.53 -3.97
C VAL A 46 -2.22 3.37 -2.54
N HIS A 47 -3.54 3.41 -2.40
CA HIS A 47 -4.23 3.00 -1.18
C HIS A 47 -4.82 1.61 -1.38
N LEU A 48 -4.25 0.64 -0.67
CA LEU A 48 -4.68 -0.75 -0.68
C LEU A 48 -5.69 -1.02 0.43
N LEU A 49 -6.85 -1.54 0.03
CA LEU A 49 -7.84 -2.10 0.93
C LEU A 49 -7.61 -3.61 1.05
N LEU A 50 -7.24 -4.06 2.25
CA LEU A 50 -7.10 -5.48 2.56
C LEU A 50 -8.40 -6.02 3.14
N ASP A 51 -8.99 -6.97 2.43
CA ASP A 51 -10.22 -7.63 2.85
C ASP A 51 -9.94 -8.86 3.74
N ARG A 52 -11.01 -9.53 4.18
CA ARG A 52 -10.95 -10.75 4.99
C ARG A 52 -10.29 -11.93 4.27
N LEU A 53 -10.16 -11.93 2.95
CA LEU A 53 -9.56 -13.05 2.21
C LEU A 53 -8.03 -13.00 2.29
N CYS A 54 -7.45 -11.82 2.53
CA CYS A 54 -6.03 -11.68 2.87
C CYS A 54 -5.63 -12.39 4.20
N ARG A 55 -6.60 -12.94 4.94
CA ARG A 55 -6.38 -13.76 6.15
C ARG A 55 -5.94 -15.19 5.87
N GLN A 56 -6.25 -15.73 4.69
CA GLN A 56 -5.97 -17.13 4.40
C GLN A 56 -4.50 -17.26 4.00
N ALA A 57 -3.73 -18.04 4.78
CA ALA A 57 -2.30 -18.28 4.59
C ALA A 57 -1.88 -18.73 3.18
N LYS A 58 -2.83 -19.11 2.32
CA LYS A 58 -2.58 -19.48 0.93
C LYS A 58 -2.21 -18.29 0.04
N GLU A 59 -2.62 -17.06 0.37
CA GLU A 59 -2.48 -15.93 -0.56
C GLU A 59 -2.31 -14.57 0.15
N PRO A 60 -1.24 -14.38 0.94
CA PRO A 60 -1.03 -13.16 1.73
C PRO A 60 -0.72 -11.94 0.85
N PHE A 61 -0.78 -10.75 1.48
CA PHE A 61 -0.26 -9.52 0.87
C PHE A 61 1.22 -9.69 0.52
N ASN A 62 1.57 -9.39 -0.73
CA ASN A 62 2.89 -9.64 -1.29
C ASN A 62 3.48 -8.33 -1.82
N ILE A 63 4.46 -7.81 -1.09
CA ILE A 63 5.18 -6.56 -1.41
C ILE A 63 5.91 -6.69 -2.75
N ASP A 64 6.51 -7.84 -3.04
CA ASP A 64 7.22 -8.06 -4.31
C ASP A 64 6.26 -7.95 -5.49
N ARG A 65 5.05 -8.54 -5.34
CA ARG A 65 3.99 -8.40 -6.35
C ARG A 65 3.49 -6.96 -6.48
N LEU A 66 3.33 -6.25 -5.37
CA LEU A 66 2.97 -4.82 -5.41
C LEU A 66 4.02 -4.03 -6.19
N ASN A 67 5.31 -4.32 -5.98
CA ASN A 67 6.41 -3.65 -6.65
C ASN A 67 6.46 -3.95 -8.16
N GLU A 68 6.12 -5.17 -8.56
CA GLU A 68 5.97 -5.50 -9.99
C GLU A 68 4.85 -4.69 -10.67
N LEU A 69 3.74 -4.47 -9.95
CA LEU A 69 2.57 -3.75 -10.47
C LEU A 69 2.77 -2.23 -10.45
N ALA A 70 3.32 -1.67 -9.37
CA ALA A 70 3.47 -0.24 -9.16
C ALA A 70 4.91 0.08 -8.70
N PRO A 71 5.90 -0.02 -9.60
CA PRO A 71 7.34 0.09 -9.28
C PRO A 71 7.76 1.47 -8.74
N ASN A 72 7.03 2.52 -9.13
CA ASN A 72 7.39 3.92 -8.91
C ASN A 72 6.57 4.51 -7.77
N LEU A 73 6.11 3.65 -6.87
CA LEU A 73 5.27 4.03 -5.76
C LEU A 73 6.03 4.95 -4.80
N CYS A 74 5.48 6.13 -4.54
CA CYS A 74 5.99 7.12 -3.60
C CYS A 74 5.12 7.19 -2.32
N CYS A 75 3.83 6.86 -2.44
CA CYS A 75 2.87 6.88 -1.34
C CYS A 75 2.12 5.54 -1.28
N LEU A 76 2.23 4.85 -0.15
CA LEU A 76 1.55 3.59 0.11
C LEU A 76 0.69 3.69 1.36
N GLU A 77 -0.61 3.50 1.19
CA GLU A 77 -1.54 3.35 2.29
C GLU A 77 -2.08 1.93 2.29
N ILE A 78 -2.06 1.26 3.43
CA ILE A 78 -2.61 -0.08 3.58
C ILE A 78 -3.64 -0.02 4.69
N SER A 79 -4.90 -0.23 4.35
CA SER A 79 -6.02 -0.22 5.30
C SER A 79 -6.71 -1.56 5.35
N GLY A 80 -7.14 -1.97 6.54
CA GLY A 80 -8.06 -3.08 6.70
C GLY A 80 -8.08 -3.62 8.12
N ALA A 81 -9.30 -3.82 8.63
CA ALA A 81 -9.66 -4.39 9.95
C ALA A 81 -8.85 -5.64 10.37
N TYR A 82 -8.21 -6.30 9.41
CA TYR A 82 -7.57 -7.60 9.54
C TYR A 82 -6.19 -7.67 8.93
N LEU A 83 -5.48 -6.53 8.83
CA LEU A 83 -4.08 -6.49 8.43
C LEU A 83 -3.27 -7.48 9.28
N MET A 84 -2.81 -8.55 8.64
CA MET A 84 -1.95 -9.58 9.21
C MET A 84 -0.64 -9.57 8.42
N PHE A 85 0.47 -9.65 9.14
CA PHE A 85 1.80 -9.71 8.55
C PHE A 85 2.30 -11.15 8.63
N ASN A 86 2.88 -11.66 7.55
CA ASN A 86 3.52 -13.00 7.55
C ASN A 86 4.83 -13.01 8.35
N GLU A 87 5.39 -11.83 8.57
CA GLU A 87 6.59 -11.54 9.33
C GLU A 87 6.24 -10.53 10.42
N ASN A 88 7.18 -10.17 11.30
CA ASN A 88 6.86 -9.12 12.27
C ASN A 88 6.70 -7.75 11.57
N LEU A 89 5.97 -6.83 12.19
CA LEU A 89 5.67 -5.51 11.61
C LEU A 89 6.92 -4.74 11.17
N VAL A 90 8.01 -4.83 11.94
CA VAL A 90 9.26 -4.11 11.65
C VAL A 90 9.94 -4.67 10.39
N GLN A 91 10.05 -5.99 10.28
CA GLN A 91 10.57 -6.67 9.08
C GLN A 91 9.71 -6.37 7.85
N PHE A 92 8.40 -6.37 8.03
CA PHE A 92 7.45 -6.01 6.97
C PHE A 92 7.67 -4.57 6.47
N ILE A 93 7.82 -3.60 7.38
CA ILE A 93 8.13 -2.21 7.04
C ILE A 93 9.48 -2.11 6.33
N PHE A 94 10.52 -2.79 6.83
CA PHE A 94 11.83 -2.81 6.17
C PHE A 94 11.74 -3.40 4.76
N LYS A 95 10.94 -4.45 4.56
CA LYS A 95 10.71 -5.03 3.25
C LYS A 95 10.04 -4.04 2.29
N ILE A 96 9.06 -3.26 2.76
CA ILE A 96 8.44 -2.19 1.96
C ILE A 96 9.49 -1.15 1.57
N ILE A 97 10.22 -0.59 2.54
CA ILE A 97 11.19 0.48 2.30
C ILE A 97 12.31 0.00 1.37
N HIS A 98 12.76 -1.24 1.53
CA HIS A 98 13.78 -1.82 0.66
C HIS A 98 13.32 -2.02 -0.78
N ARG A 99 12.03 -2.34 -0.99
CA ARG A 99 11.46 -2.51 -2.34
C ARG A 99 11.12 -1.18 -3.01
N PHE A 100 10.66 -0.21 -2.22
CA PHE A 100 10.28 1.12 -2.68
C PHE A 100 11.24 2.15 -2.09
N GLY A 101 12.47 2.19 -2.61
CA GLY A 101 13.49 3.13 -2.11
C GLY A 101 13.10 4.60 -2.26
N GLN A 102 12.17 4.90 -3.17
CA GLN A 102 11.60 6.23 -3.39
C GLN A 102 10.35 6.53 -2.55
N LEU A 103 9.95 5.64 -1.64
CA LEU A 103 8.74 5.82 -0.83
C LEU A 103 8.93 7.00 0.14
N VAL A 104 8.05 7.99 0.02
CA VAL A 104 8.02 9.19 0.86
C VAL A 104 6.96 9.05 1.96
N TYR A 105 5.91 8.25 1.72
CA TYR A 105 4.78 8.12 2.61
C TYR A 105 4.33 6.65 2.75
N LEU A 106 4.22 6.19 4.00
CA LEU A 106 3.71 4.86 4.35
C LEU A 106 2.70 4.97 5.50
N THR A 107 1.49 4.49 5.27
CA THR A 107 0.46 4.36 6.32
C THR A 107 -0.01 2.91 6.42
N LEU A 108 -0.07 2.40 7.65
CA LEU A 108 -0.63 1.09 7.98
C LEU A 108 -1.81 1.30 8.95
N ASN A 109 -3.04 1.16 8.45
CA ASN A 109 -4.26 1.42 9.19
C ASN A 109 -5.03 0.11 9.43
N LYS A 110 -4.95 -0.40 10.66
CA LYS A 110 -5.52 -1.71 10.99
C LYS A 110 -7.02 -1.69 11.24
N ASP A 111 -7.67 -0.56 11.49
CA ASP A 111 -9.04 -0.56 12.01
C ASP A 111 -10.01 0.32 11.21
N ASP A 112 -9.58 0.92 10.09
CA ASP A 112 -10.28 2.03 9.42
C ASP A 112 -10.64 3.21 10.37
N LEU A 113 -10.12 3.19 11.61
CA LEU A 113 -10.38 4.18 12.65
C LEU A 113 -9.67 5.50 12.34
N TYR A 114 -8.59 5.45 11.57
CA TYR A 114 -8.09 6.63 10.89
C TYR A 114 -8.93 6.83 9.62
N LYS A 115 -10.07 7.50 9.76
CA LYS A 115 -10.55 8.33 8.65
C LYS A 115 -9.39 9.26 8.34
N SER A 116 -8.82 9.13 7.15
CA SER A 116 -7.94 10.15 6.59
C SER A 116 -8.71 11.47 6.62
N LYS A 117 -8.52 12.20 7.72
CA LYS A 117 -8.79 13.60 7.84
C LYS A 117 -7.42 14.22 7.81
N ASP A 118 -7.18 14.94 6.73
CA ASP A 118 -6.19 16.00 6.69
C ASP A 118 -6.04 16.69 8.06
N ASP A 119 -4.79 17.02 8.36
CA ASP A 119 -4.28 17.88 9.45
C ASP A 119 -3.53 17.22 10.62
N LYS A 120 -3.42 15.89 10.75
CA LYS A 120 -2.68 15.29 11.89
C LYS A 120 -1.70 14.17 11.53
N LYS A 121 -0.76 14.48 10.62
CA LYS A 121 0.44 13.68 10.26
C LYS A 121 1.46 13.43 11.41
N ILE A 122 1.08 13.51 12.70
CA ILE A 122 2.06 13.65 13.81
C ILE A 122 2.33 12.36 14.62
N LEU A 123 1.48 11.32 14.54
CA LEU A 123 1.59 10.22 15.52
C LEU A 123 2.62 9.13 15.22
N PHE A 124 2.95 8.86 13.95
CA PHE A 124 3.98 7.86 13.62
C PHE A 124 5.41 8.43 13.63
N LYS A 125 5.54 9.76 13.53
CA LYS A 125 6.84 10.46 13.46
C LYS A 125 7.60 10.40 14.78
N LYS A 126 6.92 10.48 15.93
CA LYS A 126 7.56 10.57 17.26
C LYS A 126 8.27 9.28 17.69
N ARG A 127 7.65 8.11 17.50
CA ARG A 127 8.23 6.84 17.97
C ARG A 127 9.43 6.37 17.15
N LEU A 128 9.46 6.63 15.84
CA LEU A 128 10.62 6.29 15.01
C LEU A 128 11.84 7.19 15.31
N ILE A 129 11.60 8.47 15.61
CA ILE A 129 12.66 9.41 16.04
C ILE A 129 13.25 9.01 17.40
N GLU A 130 12.42 8.55 18.33
CA GLU A 130 12.86 8.09 19.66
C GLU A 130 13.63 6.76 19.63
N ILE A 131 13.33 5.87 18.68
CA ILE A 131 13.95 4.54 18.58
C ILE A 131 15.31 4.57 17.87
N ASP A 132 15.59 5.55 17.00
CA ASP A 132 16.74 5.50 16.09
C ASP A 132 17.77 6.66 16.24
N ASN A 133 17.69 7.47 17.31
CA ASN A 133 18.66 8.56 17.58
C ASN A 133 18.91 9.47 16.35
N GLY A 134 17.90 9.70 15.52
CA GLY A 134 17.93 10.66 14.42
C GLY A 134 18.89 10.36 13.26
N ARG A 135 19.28 9.11 13.01
CA ARG A 135 20.29 8.79 11.98
C ARG A 135 19.75 8.44 10.59
N LEU A 136 18.53 7.90 10.45
CA LEU A 136 18.04 7.43 9.14
C LEU A 136 17.13 8.41 8.38
N PHE A 137 16.56 9.41 9.03
CA PHE A 137 15.65 10.36 8.39
C PHE A 137 16.14 11.79 8.60
N HIS A 138 16.74 12.37 7.56
CA HIS A 138 17.07 13.79 7.53
C HIS A 138 15.76 14.60 7.64
N SER A 139 15.46 15.06 8.85
CA SER A 139 14.22 15.74 9.23
C SER A 139 14.12 17.18 8.74
N ASN A 140 15.00 17.64 7.86
CA ASN A 140 15.14 19.07 7.57
C ASN A 140 14.57 19.53 6.22
N ASP A 141 14.13 18.63 5.33
CA ASP A 141 13.71 19.02 3.97
C ASP A 141 12.28 18.63 3.58
N ILE A 142 11.34 18.53 4.53
CA ILE A 142 9.92 18.41 4.18
C ILE A 142 9.14 19.52 4.87
N GLN A 143 8.96 20.62 4.14
CA GLN A 143 8.11 21.74 4.53
C GLN A 143 6.63 21.43 4.25
N ILE A 144 5.88 21.46 5.37
CA ILE A 144 4.42 21.63 5.58
C ILE A 144 3.50 20.62 4.88
#